data_AF-A0A3S0GMS8-F1
#
_entry.id   AF-A0A3S0GMS8-F1
#
_cell.length_a   1.000
_cell.length_b   1.000
_cell.length_c   1.000
_cell.angle_alpha   90.00
_cell.angle_beta   90.00
_cell.angle_gamma   90.00
#
_symmetry.space_group_name_H-M   'P 1'
#
loop_
_entity.id
_entity.type
_entity.pdbx_description
1 polymer ?
#
loop_
_entity_poly.entity_id
_entity_poly.type
_entity_poly.pdbx_seq_one_letter_code
_entity_poly.pdbx_strand_id
1 'polypeptide(L)'
;MTAPPPREGELQAIRAALSLLSAPPRGRRVRQSPLPDGVDTLIKVAVDFETAEALSQGLQRTPGHLMDAASFFIEQILLAPGVDSYRALGATRESPTPRLRQNFVHLCKWAHSEEREGFAGPAYLVRITQAWNNVKTPARRAAYDQSLDARLAEEAYHRERDVKRGRSAEAEKTIFREGSLAQSRRHTPARSHKRPGLIGRLLAFAFNVKF
;
A
#
# COMPACT_ATOMS: atom_id res chain seq x y z
N MET A 1 39.52 5.33 8.39
CA MET A 1 38.71 6.32 7.65
C MET A 1 37.25 6.02 7.96
N THR A 2 36.62 6.82 8.82
CA THR A 2 35.19 6.71 9.13
C THR A 2 34.40 7.20 7.92
N ALA A 3 33.44 6.41 7.44
CA ALA A 3 32.57 6.82 6.34
C ALA A 3 31.83 8.13 6.72
N PRO A 4 31.60 9.05 5.77
CA PRO A 4 30.84 10.27 6.03
C PRO A 4 29.44 9.89 6.54
N PRO A 5 28.86 10.67 7.47
CA PRO A 5 27.53 10.38 7.98
C PRO A 5 26.51 10.38 6.83
N PRO A 6 25.55 9.45 6.83
CA PRO A 6 24.53 9.36 5.80
C PRO A 6 23.76 10.67 5.70
N ARG A 7 23.41 11.08 4.47
CA ARG A 7 22.65 12.32 4.27
C ARG A 7 21.25 12.15 4.89
N GLU A 8 20.67 13.21 5.44
CA GLU A 8 19.36 13.14 6.11
C GLU A 8 18.27 12.56 5.20
N GLY A 9 18.30 12.87 3.90
CA GLY A 9 17.41 12.28 2.90
C GLY A 9 17.62 10.77 2.67
N GLU A 10 18.84 10.25 2.82
CA GLU A 10 19.14 8.82 2.66
C GLU A 10 18.55 7.98 3.81
N LEU A 11 18.38 8.59 4.98
CA LEU A 11 17.82 7.92 6.16
C LEU A 11 16.30 7.90 6.17
N GLN A 12 15.61 8.71 5.37
CA GLN A 12 14.16 8.81 5.41
C GLN A 12 13.48 7.47 5.06
N ALA A 13 13.92 6.81 4.00
CA ALA A 13 13.44 5.47 3.63
C ALA A 13 13.70 4.43 4.72
N ILE A 14 14.88 4.45 5.34
CA ILE A 14 15.25 3.49 6.40
C ILE A 14 14.39 3.71 7.65
N ARG A 15 14.16 4.96 8.06
CA ARG A 15 13.27 5.28 9.18
C ARG A 15 11.83 4.87 8.87
N ALA A 16 11.36 5.06 7.63
CA ALA A 16 10.06 4.59 7.19
C ALA A 16 9.95 3.06 7.25
N ALA A 17 11.00 2.35 6.83
CA ALA A 17 11.08 0.88 6.90
C ALA A 17 11.05 0.37 8.34
N LEU A 18 11.85 0.94 9.24
CA LEU A 18 11.86 0.61 10.66
C LEU A 18 10.49 0.86 11.31
N SER A 19 9.85 1.98 10.95
CA SER A 19 8.50 2.32 11.43
C SER A 19 7.45 1.34 10.91
N LEU A 20 7.60 0.89 9.66
CA LEU A 20 6.69 -0.07 9.04
C LEU A 20 6.84 -1.47 9.66
N LEU A 21 8.08 -1.92 9.89
CA LEU A 21 8.37 -3.20 10.55
C LEU A 21 7.82 -3.23 11.98
N SER A 22 7.92 -2.12 12.71
CA SER A 22 7.41 -1.99 14.08
C SER A 22 5.88 -1.88 14.15
N ALA A 23 5.22 -1.43 13.08
CA ALA A 23 3.76 -1.23 13.03
C ALA A 23 3.16 -1.59 11.66
N PRO A 24 3.08 -2.89 11.30
CA PRO A 24 2.61 -3.36 9.98
C PRO A 24 1.24 -2.84 9.51
N PRO A 25 0.22 -2.65 10.38
CA PRO A 25 -1.09 -2.12 9.94
C PRO A 25 -1.04 -0.74 9.26
N ARG A 26 0.06 0.01 9.39
CA ARG A 26 0.26 1.30 8.71
C ARG A 26 0.60 1.16 7.22
N GLY A 27 0.88 -0.05 6.73
CA GLY A 27 1.31 -0.29 5.35
C GLY A 27 0.37 0.26 4.28
N ARG A 28 -0.95 0.27 4.51
CA ARG A 28 -1.92 0.80 3.54
C ARG A 28 -1.69 2.29 3.23
N ARG A 29 -1.39 3.11 4.25
CA ARG A 29 -1.14 4.55 4.04
C ARG A 29 0.18 4.80 3.32
N VAL A 30 1.23 4.05 3.69
CA VAL A 30 2.55 4.18 3.06
C VAL A 30 2.49 3.78 1.58
N ARG A 31 1.74 2.72 1.24
CA ARG A 31 1.49 2.31 -0.16
C ARG A 31 0.80 3.36 -1.01
N GLN A 32 0.07 4.30 -0.41
CA GLN A 32 -0.65 5.36 -1.12
C GLN A 32 0.11 6.69 -1.13
N SER A 33 1.20 6.79 -0.37
CA SER A 33 2.03 7.98 -0.30
C SER A 33 3.17 7.92 -1.33
N PRO A 34 3.77 9.07 -1.70
CA PRO A 34 5.02 9.10 -2.44
C PRO A 34 6.09 8.24 -1.76
N LEU A 35 7.02 7.70 -2.54
CA LEU A 35 8.17 7.01 -1.96
C LEU A 35 9.02 8.01 -1.16
N PRO A 36 9.51 7.61 0.02
CA PRO A 36 10.45 8.45 0.77
C PRO A 36 11.76 8.59 0.00
N ASP A 37 12.51 9.65 0.29
CA ASP A 37 13.87 9.81 -0.20
C ASP A 37 14.77 8.69 0.37
N GLY A 38 15.82 8.34 -0.37
CA GLY A 38 16.79 7.32 0.07
C GLY A 38 16.41 5.88 -0.21
N VAL A 39 15.39 5.61 -1.05
CA VAL A 39 14.99 4.22 -1.38
C VAL A 39 16.12 3.42 -2.04
N ASP A 40 17.02 4.03 -2.81
CA ASP A 40 18.16 3.31 -3.40
C ASP A 40 19.10 2.78 -2.30
N THR A 41 19.34 3.57 -1.26
CA THR A 41 20.12 3.18 -0.08
C THR A 41 19.42 2.05 0.66
N LEU A 42 18.10 2.15 0.87
CA LEU A 42 17.31 1.08 1.48
C LEU A 42 17.41 -0.23 0.69
N ILE A 43 17.27 -0.18 -0.64
CA ILE A 43 17.40 -1.37 -1.49
C ILE A 43 18.81 -1.95 -1.38
N LYS A 44 19.84 -1.11 -1.31
CA LYS A 44 21.22 -1.56 -1.11
C LYS A 44 21.41 -2.23 0.25
N VAL A 45 20.87 -1.67 1.32
CA VAL A 45 20.91 -2.26 2.68
C VAL A 45 20.37 -3.69 2.68
N ALA A 46 19.32 -3.98 1.92
CA ALA A 46 18.73 -5.32 1.86
C ALA A 46 19.67 -6.40 1.25
N VAL A 47 20.76 -6.01 0.57
CA VAL A 47 21.66 -6.94 -0.14
C VAL A 47 23.14 -6.78 0.18
N ASP A 48 23.48 -5.81 1.01
CA ASP A 48 24.86 -5.42 1.29
C ASP A 48 25.05 -5.15 2.78
N PHE A 49 25.61 -6.15 3.47
CA PHE A 49 25.80 -6.12 4.92
C PHE A 49 26.73 -4.96 5.35
N GLU A 50 27.75 -4.62 4.57
CA GLU A 50 28.66 -3.51 4.88
C GLU A 50 27.90 -2.16 4.89
N THR A 51 26.99 -1.96 3.94
CA THR A 51 26.11 -0.78 3.94
C THR A 51 25.19 -0.78 5.15
N ALA A 52 24.64 -1.94 5.53
CA ALA A 52 23.82 -2.05 6.73
C ALA A 52 24.62 -1.72 8.00
N GLU A 53 25.84 -2.24 8.13
CA GLU A 53 26.74 -2.01 9.27
C GLU A 53 27.13 -0.53 9.42
N ALA A 54 27.50 0.13 8.32
CA ALA A 54 27.84 1.54 8.34
C ALA A 54 26.68 2.42 8.85
N LEU A 55 25.44 2.07 8.51
CA LEU A 55 24.24 2.83 8.89
C LEU A 55 23.74 2.46 10.30
N SER A 56 24.02 1.24 10.76
CA SER A 56 23.55 0.74 12.05
C SER A 56 24.14 1.53 13.22
N GLN A 57 25.40 1.97 13.09
CA GLN A 57 26.10 2.79 14.07
C GLN A 57 25.37 4.12 14.36
N GLY A 58 24.92 4.82 13.31
CA GLY A 58 24.21 6.09 13.45
C GLY A 58 22.75 5.96 13.91
N LEU A 59 22.13 4.79 13.68
CA LEU A 59 20.72 4.56 13.99
C LEU A 59 20.49 3.78 15.31
N GLN A 60 21.56 3.39 16.01
CA GLN A 60 21.50 2.56 17.23
C GLN A 60 20.67 1.28 17.02
N ARG A 61 20.83 0.66 15.85
CA ARG A 61 20.21 -0.63 15.47
C ARG A 61 21.29 -1.64 15.11
N THR A 62 20.93 -2.91 15.07
CA THR A 62 21.82 -3.95 14.53
C THR A 62 21.75 -3.94 13.00
N PRO A 63 22.81 -4.35 12.29
CA PRO A 63 22.79 -4.45 10.83
C PRO A 63 21.66 -5.37 10.34
N GLY A 64 21.50 -6.54 10.98
CA GLY A 64 20.41 -7.48 10.66
C GLY A 64 19.01 -6.84 10.78
N HIS A 65 18.77 -6.03 11.81
CA HIS A 65 17.48 -5.36 11.96
C HIS A 65 17.20 -4.31 10.86
N LEU A 66 18.25 -3.66 10.34
CA LEU A 66 18.11 -2.77 9.18
C LEU A 66 17.80 -3.56 7.90
N MET A 67 18.45 -4.72 7.72
CA MET A 67 18.20 -5.60 6.59
C MET A 67 16.77 -6.15 6.63
N ASP A 68 16.29 -6.62 7.79
CA ASP A 68 14.91 -7.09 7.99
C ASP A 68 13.90 -5.99 7.65
N ALA A 69 14.14 -4.76 8.13
CA ALA A 69 13.28 -3.62 7.84
C ALA A 69 13.26 -3.29 6.35
N ALA A 70 14.43 -3.31 5.69
CA ALA A 70 14.55 -3.07 4.26
C ALA A 70 13.83 -4.15 3.44
N SER A 71 14.06 -5.43 3.73
CA SER A 71 13.35 -6.57 3.12
C SER A 71 11.84 -6.44 3.28
N PHE A 72 11.36 -6.13 4.48
CA PHE A 72 9.94 -5.93 4.74
C PHE A 72 9.37 -4.75 3.95
N PHE A 73 10.10 -3.64 3.83
CA PHE A 73 9.67 -2.50 3.02
C PHE A 73 9.59 -2.84 1.53
N ILE A 74 10.58 -3.57 0.99
CA ILE A 74 10.58 -4.01 -0.41
C ILE A 74 9.31 -4.82 -0.69
N GLU A 75 8.98 -5.79 0.16
CA GLU A 75 7.81 -6.64 -0.04
C GLU A 75 6.50 -5.89 0.12
N GLN A 76 6.39 -5.14 1.20
CA GLN A 76 5.12 -4.53 1.58
C GLN A 76 4.84 -3.26 0.81
N ILE A 77 5.84 -2.56 0.27
CA ILE A 77 5.66 -1.25 -0.35
C ILE A 77 6.06 -1.27 -1.83
N LEU A 78 7.23 -1.81 -2.17
CA LEU A 78 7.71 -1.79 -3.56
C LEU A 78 7.05 -2.89 -4.39
N LEU A 79 6.84 -4.06 -3.80
CA LEU A 79 6.32 -5.24 -4.50
C LEU A 79 4.89 -5.59 -4.08
N ALA A 80 4.17 -4.65 -3.48
CA ALA A 80 2.76 -4.82 -3.19
C ALA A 80 1.95 -5.04 -4.49
N PRO A 81 0.85 -5.80 -4.46
CA PRO A 81 -0.02 -5.95 -5.63
C PRO A 81 -0.53 -4.59 -6.14
N GLY A 82 -0.53 -4.40 -7.46
CA GLY A 82 -1.10 -3.22 -8.12
C GLY A 82 -0.21 -1.97 -8.16
N VAL A 83 1.02 -2.03 -7.64
CA VAL A 83 2.00 -0.95 -7.78
C VAL A 83 2.46 -0.81 -9.24
N ASP A 84 2.77 0.42 -9.65
CA ASP A 84 3.35 0.68 -10.96
C ASP A 84 4.83 0.26 -11.06
N SER A 85 5.37 0.24 -12.28
CA SER A 85 6.72 -0.26 -12.56
C SER A 85 7.81 0.64 -12.00
N TYR A 86 7.56 1.94 -11.83
CA TYR A 86 8.53 2.85 -11.22
C TYR A 86 8.63 2.58 -9.73
N ARG A 87 7.48 2.44 -9.05
CA ARG A 87 7.42 2.08 -7.64
C ARG A 87 8.00 0.70 -7.37
N ALA A 88 7.73 -0.28 -8.23
CA ALA A 88 8.34 -1.61 -8.13
C ALA A 88 9.88 -1.59 -8.22
N LEU A 89 10.44 -0.59 -8.90
CA LEU A 89 11.89 -0.37 -9.01
C LEU A 89 12.42 0.67 -7.98
N GLY A 90 11.59 1.06 -7.01
CA GLY A 90 11.98 2.00 -5.95
C GLY A 90 12.25 3.42 -6.45
N ALA A 91 11.56 3.87 -7.49
CA ALA A 91 11.84 5.10 -8.19
C ALA A 91 10.57 5.85 -8.62
N THR A 92 10.76 7.01 -9.26
CA THR A 92 9.68 7.82 -9.87
C THR A 92 9.78 7.82 -11.39
N ARG A 93 8.75 8.32 -12.08
CA ARG A 93 8.70 8.41 -13.55
C ARG A 93 9.85 9.25 -14.12
N GLU A 94 10.27 10.27 -13.38
CA GLU A 94 11.35 11.20 -13.71
C GLU A 94 12.74 10.60 -13.48
N SER A 95 12.83 9.42 -12.84
CA SER A 95 14.11 8.82 -12.51
C SER A 95 14.86 8.34 -13.76
N PRO A 96 16.16 8.64 -13.87
CA PRO A 96 16.95 8.31 -15.05
C PRO A 96 17.18 6.79 -15.17
N THR A 97 17.27 6.26 -16.39
CA THR A 97 17.44 4.82 -16.66
C THR A 97 18.60 4.15 -15.91
N PRO A 98 19.79 4.78 -15.75
CA PRO A 98 20.87 4.20 -14.96
C PRO A 98 20.47 3.89 -13.51
N ARG A 99 19.70 4.77 -12.87
CA ARG A 99 19.19 4.57 -11.51
C ARG A 99 18.21 3.40 -11.45
N LEU A 100 17.26 3.34 -12.38
CA LEU A 100 16.32 2.21 -12.48
C LEU A 100 17.05 0.87 -12.66
N ARG A 101 18.09 0.85 -13.49
CA ARG A 101 18.90 -0.35 -13.74
C ARG A 101 19.65 -0.78 -12.49
N GLN A 102 20.22 0.15 -11.75
CA GLN A 102 20.93 -0.15 -10.50
C GLN A 102 19.98 -0.78 -9.48
N ASN A 103 18.81 -0.19 -9.28
CA ASN A 103 17.81 -0.73 -8.37
C ASN A 103 17.30 -2.10 -8.82
N PHE A 104 17.07 -2.30 -10.12
CA PHE A 104 16.73 -3.61 -10.68
C PHE A 104 17.76 -4.69 -10.30
N VAL A 105 19.06 -4.41 -10.46
CA VAL A 105 20.12 -5.37 -10.12
C VAL A 105 20.11 -5.72 -8.64
N HIS A 106 20.01 -4.72 -7.75
CA HIS A 106 19.94 -4.98 -6.31
C HIS A 106 18.67 -5.74 -5.93
N LEU A 107 17.51 -5.41 -6.50
CA LEU A 107 16.25 -6.11 -6.23
C LEU A 107 16.28 -7.57 -6.70
N CYS A 108 16.89 -7.86 -7.85
CA CYS A 108 17.12 -9.25 -8.27
C CYS A 108 18.06 -9.99 -7.32
N LYS A 109 19.17 -9.35 -6.89
CA LYS A 109 20.08 -9.93 -5.90
C LYS A 109 19.34 -10.26 -4.60
N TRP A 110 18.53 -9.33 -4.09
CA TRP A 110 17.70 -9.51 -2.90
C TRP A 110 16.74 -10.70 -3.04
N ALA A 111 15.98 -10.75 -4.14
CA ALA A 111 15.00 -11.81 -4.38
C ALA A 111 15.65 -13.21 -4.52
N HIS A 112 16.95 -13.27 -4.85
CA HIS A 112 17.72 -14.51 -4.90
C HIS A 112 18.42 -14.86 -3.59
N SER A 113 18.89 -13.88 -2.82
CA SER A 113 19.67 -14.11 -1.60
C SER A 113 18.82 -14.36 -0.36
N GLU A 114 17.55 -13.98 -0.39
CA GLU A 114 16.68 -14.08 0.77
C GLU A 114 16.21 -15.52 0.96
N GLU A 115 16.77 -16.16 2.00
CA GLU A 115 16.46 -17.53 2.38
C GLU A 115 15.65 -17.53 3.68
N ARG A 116 14.32 -17.56 3.56
CA ARG A 116 13.44 -17.75 4.72
C ARG A 116 12.17 -18.50 4.33
N GLU A 117 11.59 -19.22 5.29
CA GLU A 117 10.38 -19.99 5.08
C GLU A 117 9.21 -19.09 4.66
N GLY A 118 8.45 -19.53 3.64
CA GLY A 118 7.33 -18.77 3.09
C GLY A 118 7.72 -17.53 2.26
N PHE A 119 9.00 -17.30 1.98
CA PHE A 119 9.42 -16.23 1.09
C PHE A 119 9.02 -16.48 -0.36
N ALA A 120 8.27 -15.54 -0.94
CA ALA A 120 7.79 -15.62 -2.31
C ALA A 120 8.81 -15.12 -3.35
N GLY A 121 10.10 -15.44 -3.17
CA GLY A 121 11.22 -14.96 -4.01
C GLY A 121 10.97 -15.06 -5.52
N PRO A 122 10.59 -16.24 -6.05
CA PRO A 122 10.27 -16.39 -7.47
C PRO A 122 9.15 -15.47 -7.96
N ALA A 123 8.09 -15.28 -7.15
CA ALA A 123 6.98 -14.38 -7.51
C ALA A 123 7.42 -12.90 -7.51
N TYR A 124 8.28 -12.52 -6.57
CA TYR A 124 8.88 -11.19 -6.53
C TYR A 124 9.79 -10.95 -7.74
N LEU A 125 10.62 -11.92 -8.12
CA LEU A 125 11.49 -11.83 -9.28
C LEU A 125 10.71 -11.61 -10.59
N VAL A 126 9.57 -12.27 -10.75
CA VAL A 126 8.66 -12.04 -11.89
C VAL A 126 8.19 -10.60 -11.94
N ARG A 127 7.74 -10.03 -10.81
CA ARG A 127 7.29 -8.63 -10.73
C ARG A 127 8.40 -7.64 -11.03
N ILE A 128 9.58 -7.84 -10.44
CA ILE A 128 10.76 -7.00 -10.67
C ILE A 128 11.15 -7.01 -12.16
N THR A 129 11.16 -8.21 -12.76
CA THR A 129 11.52 -8.38 -14.17
C THR A 129 10.48 -7.77 -15.11
N GLN A 130 9.19 -7.91 -14.81
CA GLN A 130 8.12 -7.22 -15.55
C GLN A 130 8.28 -5.71 -15.48
N ALA A 131 8.47 -5.15 -14.28
CA ALA A 131 8.67 -3.72 -14.09
C ALA A 131 9.87 -3.19 -14.90
N TRP A 132 11.01 -3.88 -14.84
CA TRP A 132 12.18 -3.52 -15.64
C TRP A 132 11.90 -3.61 -17.15
N ASN A 133 11.26 -4.68 -17.60
CA ASN A 133 10.91 -4.84 -19.01
C ASN A 133 10.04 -3.70 -19.53
N ASN A 134 9.14 -3.15 -18.72
CA ASN A 134 8.29 -2.02 -19.09
C ASN A 134 9.08 -0.73 -19.34
N VAL A 135 10.22 -0.50 -18.68
CA VAL A 135 10.88 0.83 -18.66
C VAL A 135 12.34 0.85 -19.12
N LYS A 136 12.92 -0.32 -19.46
CA LYS A 136 14.36 -0.47 -19.77
C LYS A 136 14.86 0.24 -21.03
N THR A 137 13.98 0.55 -21.98
CA THR A 137 14.32 1.32 -23.19
C THR A 137 13.39 2.53 -23.31
N PRO A 138 13.82 3.62 -23.98
CA PRO A 138 12.99 4.81 -24.15
C PRO A 138 11.62 4.50 -24.79
N ALA A 139 11.60 3.67 -25.83
CA ALA A 139 10.36 3.26 -26.49
C ALA A 139 9.41 2.48 -25.57
N ARG A 140 9.94 1.53 -24.78
CA ARG A 140 9.12 0.78 -23.82
C ARG A 140 8.61 1.68 -22.71
N ARG A 141 9.48 2.56 -22.18
CA ARG A 141 9.11 3.54 -21.16
C ARG A 141 7.98 4.44 -21.64
N ALA A 142 8.06 4.96 -22.87
CA ALA A 142 7.01 5.79 -23.46
C ALA A 142 5.68 5.03 -23.63
N ALA A 143 5.72 3.78 -24.10
CA ALA A 143 4.52 2.94 -24.21
C ALA A 143 3.91 2.63 -22.83
N TYR A 144 4.75 2.33 -21.85
CA TYR A 144 4.33 2.09 -20.47
C TYR A 144 3.67 3.32 -19.87
N ASP A 145 4.28 4.48 -20.04
CA ASP A 145 3.78 5.79 -19.61
C ASP A 145 2.39 6.10 -20.16
N GLN A 146 2.17 5.87 -21.46
CA GLN A 146 0.84 6.03 -22.08
C GLN A 146 -0.19 5.08 -21.44
N SER A 147 0.17 3.82 -21.21
CA SER A 147 -0.73 2.85 -20.56
C SER A 147 -1.03 3.23 -19.10
N LEU A 148 -0.05 3.80 -18.41
CA LEU A 148 -0.19 4.26 -17.03
C LEU A 148 -1.12 5.46 -16.96
N ASP A 149 -0.94 6.44 -17.84
CA ASP A 149 -1.79 7.63 -17.93
C ASP A 149 -3.25 7.25 -18.24
N ALA A 150 -3.47 6.30 -19.16
CA ALA A 150 -4.80 5.78 -19.47
C ALA A 150 -5.46 5.10 -18.25
N ARG A 151 -4.71 4.26 -17.53
CA ARG A 151 -5.20 3.59 -16.32
C ARG A 151 -5.56 4.59 -15.21
N LEU A 152 -4.71 5.59 -14.99
CA LEU A 152 -4.97 6.63 -13.98
C LEU A 152 -6.20 7.47 -14.34
N ALA A 153 -6.41 7.77 -15.63
CA ALA A 153 -7.60 8.46 -16.09
C ALA A 153 -8.88 7.63 -15.86
N GLU A 154 -8.83 6.32 -16.14
CA GLU A 154 -9.94 5.39 -15.88
C GLU A 154 -10.27 5.29 -14.38
N GLU A 155 -9.26 5.14 -13.53
CA GLU A 155 -9.42 5.12 -12.07
C GLU A 155 -10.02 6.44 -11.53
N ALA A 156 -9.59 7.59 -12.08
CA ALA A 156 -10.12 8.90 -11.72
C ALA A 156 -11.60 9.03 -12.12
N TYR A 157 -11.95 8.60 -13.33
CA TYR A 157 -13.32 8.60 -13.83
C TYR A 157 -14.25 7.74 -12.95
N HIS A 158 -13.85 6.52 -12.61
CA HIS A 158 -14.64 5.65 -11.74
C HIS A 158 -14.84 6.25 -10.34
N ARG A 159 -13.77 6.82 -9.77
CA ARG A 159 -13.84 7.49 -8.47
C ARG A 159 -14.82 8.65 -8.48
N GLU A 160 -14.79 9.50 -9.50
CA GLU A 160 -15.71 10.64 -9.62
C GLU A 160 -17.16 10.19 -9.76
N ARG A 161 -17.41 9.16 -10.59
CA ARG A 161 -18.74 8.59 -10.79
C ARG A 161 -19.33 8.02 -9.50
N ASP A 162 -18.53 7.29 -8.73
CA ASP A 162 -18.98 6.66 -7.50
C ASP A 162 -19.27 7.71 -6.41
N VAL A 163 -18.48 8.79 -6.33
CA VAL A 163 -18.77 9.93 -5.46
C VAL A 163 -20.09 10.60 -5.85
N LYS A 164 -20.32 10.85 -7.14
CA LYS A 164 -21.59 11.43 -7.62
C LYS A 164 -22.79 10.54 -7.26
N ARG A 165 -22.68 9.22 -7.50
CA ARG A 165 -23.74 8.26 -7.17
C ARG A 165 -24.02 8.17 -5.67
N GLY A 166 -22.97 8.18 -4.84
CA GLY A 166 -23.11 8.18 -3.38
C GLY A 166 -23.84 9.42 -2.86
N ARG A 167 -23.49 10.60 -3.39
CA ARG A 167 -24.16 11.87 -3.03
C ARG A 167 -25.63 11.90 -3.46
N SER A 168 -25.97 11.37 -4.64
CA SER A 168 -27.37 11.27 -5.08
C SER A 168 -28.19 10.32 -4.20
N ALA A 169 -27.64 9.15 -3.84
CA ALA A 169 -28.33 8.20 -2.96
C ALA A 169 -28.52 8.72 -1.53
N GLU A 170 -27.58 9.53 -1.04
CA GLU A 170 -27.69 10.19 0.28
C GLU A 170 -28.70 11.35 0.25
N ALA A 171 -28.77 12.11 -0.84
CA ALA A 171 -29.79 13.13 -1.07
C ALA A 171 -31.20 12.50 -1.15
N GLU A 172 -31.37 11.41 -1.89
CA GLU A 172 -32.64 10.68 -1.97
C GLU A 172 -33.09 10.12 -0.61
N LYS A 173 -32.16 9.59 0.20
CA LYS A 173 -32.47 9.14 1.57
C LYS A 173 -32.85 10.29 2.49
N THR A 174 -32.24 11.46 2.34
CA THR A 174 -32.55 12.65 3.16
C THR A 174 -33.94 13.17 2.81
N ILE A 175 -34.26 13.28 1.52
CA ILE A 175 -35.59 13.68 1.03
C ILE A 175 -36.66 12.69 1.49
N PHE A 176 -36.39 11.38 1.43
CA PHE A 176 -37.33 10.36 1.92
C PHE A 176 -37.52 10.42 3.44
N ARG A 177 -36.47 10.72 4.21
CA ARG A 177 -36.54 10.87 5.68
C ARG A 177 -37.31 12.13 6.09
N GLU A 178 -37.12 13.24 5.40
CA GLU A 178 -37.86 14.48 5.64
C GLU A 178 -39.32 14.37 5.17
N GLY A 179 -39.57 13.72 4.04
CA GLY A 179 -40.93 13.41 3.57
C GLY A 179 -41.69 12.46 4.49
N SER A 180 -41.00 11.47 5.08
CA SER A 180 -41.59 10.54 6.07
C SER A 180 -41.95 11.24 7.40
N LEU A 181 -41.17 12.26 7.81
CA LEU A 181 -41.50 13.08 8.99
C LEU A 181 -42.62 14.10 8.73
N ALA A 182 -42.80 14.55 7.49
CA ALA A 182 -43.89 15.44 7.10
C ALA A 182 -45.26 14.72 7.04
N GLN A 183 -45.27 13.41 6.78
CA GLN A 183 -46.51 12.62 6.71
C GLN A 183 -46.96 12.03 8.06
N SER A 184 -46.10 12.07 9.08
CA SER A 184 -46.41 11.62 10.46
C SER A 184 -46.86 12.75 11.39
N ARG A 185 -47.52 13.80 10.85
CA ARG A 185 -48.16 14.90 11.62
C ARG A 185 -49.66 15.03 11.40
N ARG A 186 -50.35 13.94 11.04
CA ARG A 186 -51.81 13.84 11.15
C ARG A 186 -52.20 12.45 11.61
N HIS A 187 -52.09 12.19 12.92
CA HIS A 187 -53.06 11.42 13.71
C HIS A 187 -52.46 11.03 15.06
N THR A 188 -53.03 11.57 16.14
CA THR A 188 -53.34 10.85 17.39
C THR A 188 -54.09 11.80 18.33
N PRO A 189 -54.86 11.33 19.33
CA PRO A 189 -55.26 9.95 19.63
C PRO A 189 -56.76 9.78 19.99
N ALA A 190 -57.29 8.55 19.89
CA ALA A 190 -58.45 8.13 20.66
C ALA A 190 -58.15 6.80 21.36
N ARG A 191 -58.64 6.70 22.59
CA ARG A 191 -58.16 5.93 23.73
C ARG A 191 -58.98 4.63 23.88
N SER A 192 -58.35 3.47 24.10
CA SER A 192 -58.98 2.24 24.65
C SER A 192 -57.91 1.13 24.79
N HIS A 193 -57.33 0.89 25.97
CA HIS A 193 -57.68 -0.10 27.02
C HIS A 193 -57.29 -1.59 26.78
N LYS A 194 -56.49 -2.09 27.74
CA LYS A 194 -56.23 -3.47 28.22
C LYS A 194 -55.05 -4.30 27.63
N ARG A 195 -54.18 -4.75 28.56
CA ARG A 195 -53.09 -5.76 28.50
C ARG A 195 -53.68 -7.20 28.72
N PRO A 196 -52.92 -8.33 28.89
CA PRO A 196 -51.51 -8.69 28.62
C PRO A 196 -51.30 -10.11 27.96
N GLY A 197 -50.03 -10.50 27.74
CA GLY A 197 -49.52 -11.90 27.66
C GLY A 197 -48.96 -12.29 26.29
N LEU A 198 -48.03 -13.23 26.09
CA LEU A 198 -47.09 -14.04 26.89
C LEU A 198 -46.21 -14.77 25.83
N ILE A 199 -44.91 -14.98 26.07
CA ILE A 199 -44.06 -16.07 25.51
C ILE A 199 -43.74 -15.96 23.98
N GLY A 200 -42.58 -16.30 23.42
CA GLY A 200 -41.34 -16.97 23.86
C GLY A 200 -40.25 -16.73 22.79
N ARG A 201 -38.97 -16.64 23.17
CA ARG A 201 -37.95 -17.72 23.20
C ARG A 201 -37.26 -18.03 21.87
N LEU A 202 -35.91 -17.91 21.91
CA LEU A 202 -34.86 -18.77 21.28
C LEU A 202 -34.75 -18.71 19.74
N LEU A 203 -33.62 -18.88 19.03
CA LEU A 203 -32.18 -19.19 19.18
C LEU A 203 -31.58 -18.81 17.79
N ALA A 204 -30.44 -18.12 17.66
CA ALA A 204 -29.05 -18.62 17.64
C ALA A 204 -28.56 -19.29 16.34
N PHE A 205 -27.27 -19.01 16.04
CA PHE A 205 -26.31 -19.72 15.16
C PHE A 205 -26.50 -19.65 13.62
N ALA A 206 -25.49 -19.61 12.76
CA ALA A 206 -24.03 -19.43 12.85
C ALA A 206 -23.41 -19.35 11.43
N PHE A 207 -22.17 -18.86 11.40
CA PHE A 207 -21.06 -19.14 10.48
C PHE A 207 -21.27 -20.09 9.28
N ASN A 208 -20.76 -19.68 8.10
CA ASN A 208 -19.95 -20.61 7.31
C ASN A 208 -18.95 -19.88 6.38
N VAL A 209 -17.67 -20.13 6.64
CA VAL A 209 -16.51 -19.89 5.78
C VAL A 209 -16.14 -21.25 5.18
N LYS A 210 -15.75 -21.31 3.91
CA LYS A 210 -15.01 -22.48 3.41
C LYS A 210 -14.02 -22.11 2.30
N PHE A 211 -12.89 -22.78 2.45
CA PHE A 211 -11.58 -22.79 1.79
C PHE A 211 -11.54 -22.58 0.28
#